data_AF-A0A3A4P8I3-F1
#
_entry.id   AF-A0A3A4P8I3-F1
#
_cell.length_a   1.000
_cell.length_b   1.000
_cell.length_c   1.000
_cell.angle_alpha   90.00
_cell.angle_beta   90.00
_cell.angle_gamma   90.00
#
_symmetry.space_group_name_H-M   'P 1'
#
loop_
_entity.id
_entity.type
_entity.pdbx_description
1 polymer ?
#
loop_
_entity_poly.entity_id
_entity_poly.type
_entity_poly.pdbx_seq_one_letter_code
_entity_poly.pdbx_strand_id
1 'polypeptide(L)' 'MKRNEIHLHWRRAVESIQSSQMLFTAGHYYNCVSRAYYANLHAARAVFWCSTLFPKVTTLSSVYSVNI' A
#
# COMPACT_ATOMS: atom_id res chain seq x y z
N MET A 1 2.00 4.61 14.95
CA MET A 1 1.95 3.42 14.06
C MET A 1 1.64 3.76 12.60
N LYS A 2 0.45 4.28 12.24
CA LYS A 2 0.08 4.55 10.82
C LYS A 2 1.12 5.34 10.01
N ARG A 3 1.67 6.43 10.58
CA ARG A 3 2.70 7.26 9.91
C ARG A 3 3.97 6.47 9.56
N ASN A 4 4.40 5.55 10.42
CA ASN A 4 5.61 4.75 10.19
C ASN A 4 5.39 3.76 9.04
N GLU A 5 4.20 3.14 8.96
CA GLU A 5 3.84 2.23 7.86
C GLU A 5 3.76 2.96 6.51
N ILE A 6 3.19 4.18 6.49
CA ILE A 6 3.15 5.03 5.29
C ILE A 6 4.57 5.30 4.80
N HIS A 7 5.46 5.78 5.67
CA HIS A 7 6.84 6.08 5.29
C HIS A 7 7.64 4.84 4.89
N LEU A 8 7.45 3.73 5.60
CA LEU A 8 8.11 2.45 5.28
C LEU A 8 7.73 1.98 3.88
N HIS A 9 6.44 1.94 3.57
CA HIS A 9 5.96 1.50 2.27
C HIS A 9 6.29 2.49 1.16
N TRP A 10 6.21 3.79 1.42
CA TRP A 10 6.66 4.80 0.46
C TRP A 10 8.15 4.63 0.10
N ARG A 11 9.02 4.48 1.10
CA ARG A 11 10.47 4.28 0.88
C ARG A 11 10.73 3.03 0.03
N ARG A 12 10.11 1.90 0.38
CA ARG A 12 10.25 0.65 -0.39
C ARG A 12 9.74 0.76 -1.82
N ALA A 13 8.69 1.55 -2.06
CA ALA A 13 8.19 1.80 -3.40
C ALA A 13 9.24 2.55 -4.25
N VAL A 14 9.85 3.60 -3.69
CA VAL A 14 10.91 4.39 -4.33
C VAL A 14 12.14 3.53 -4.63
N GLU A 15 12.63 2.75 -3.66
CA GLU A 15 13.76 1.84 -3.85
C GLU A 15 13.49 0.81 -4.95
N SER A 16 12.26 0.29 -5.02
CA SER A 16 11.87 -0.72 -6.01
C SER A 16 11.77 -0.14 -7.42
N ILE A 17 11.23 1.08 -7.60
CA ILE A 17 11.14 1.69 -8.94
C ILE A 17 12.53 2.09 -9.46
N GLN A 18 13.41 2.60 -8.58
CA GLN A 18 14.81 2.87 -8.94
C GLN A 18 15.54 1.59 -9.38
N SER A 19 15.36 0.50 -8.63
CA SER A 19 15.91 -0.80 -9.01
C SER A 19 15.36 -1.31 -10.35
N SER A 20 14.06 -1.10 -10.60
CA SER A 20 13.42 -1.46 -11.87
C SER A 20 14.05 -0.71 -13.05
N GLN A 21 14.30 0.60 -12.91
CA GLN A 21 14.96 1.42 -13.94
C GLN A 21 16.39 0.96 -14.24
N MET A 22 17.16 0.60 -13.21
CA MET A 22 18.50 0.03 -13.39
C MET A 22 18.46 -1.30 -14.16
N LEU A 23 17.52 -2.18 -13.80
CA LEU A 23 17.34 -3.48 -14.47
C LEU A 23 16.87 -3.33 -15.92
N PHE A 24 16.01 -2.35 -16.20
CA PHE A 24 15.60 -2.02 -17.56
C PHE A 24 16.81 -1.60 -18.41
N THR A 25 17.63 -0.69 -17.89
CA THR A 25 18.85 -0.20 -18.57
C THR A 25 19.86 -1.31 -18.81
N ALA A 26 19.94 -2.29 -17.89
CA ALA A 26 20.80 -3.46 -18.02
C ALA A 26 20.21 -4.60 -18.89
N GLY A 27 19.02 -4.45 -19.46
CA GLY A 27 18.35 -5.47 -20.28
C GLY A 27 17.76 -6.65 -19.49
N HIS A 28 17.68 -6.57 -18.17
CA HIS A 28 17.14 -7.62 -17.29
C HIS A 28 15.61 -7.49 -17.13
N TYR A 29 14.87 -7.67 -18.24
CA TYR A 29 13.43 -7.33 -18.30
C TYR A 29 12.54 -8.11 -17.33
N TYR A 30 12.79 -9.41 -17.12
CA TYR A 30 11.99 -10.21 -16.17
C TYR A 30 12.08 -9.65 -14.74
N ASN A 31 13.31 -9.37 -14.29
CA ASN A 31 13.56 -8.78 -12.97
C ASN A 31 13.04 -7.33 -12.90
N CYS A 32 13.13 -6.58 -13.99
CA CYS A 32 12.58 -5.23 -14.10
C CYS A 32 11.07 -5.21 -13.82
N VAL A 33 10.31 -6.10 -14.46
CA VAL A 33 8.86 -6.23 -14.26
C VAL A 33 8.54 -6.59 -12.81
N SER A 34 9.26 -7.55 -12.24
CA SER A 34 9.08 -7.92 -10.82
C SER A 34 9.29 -6.73 -9.88
N ARG A 35 10.34 -5.92 -10.10
CA ARG A 35 10.60 -4.71 -9.29
C ARG A 35 9.55 -3.62 -9.48
N ALA A 36 9.06 -3.43 -10.70
CA ALA A 36 7.96 -2.50 -10.97
C ALA A 36 6.66 -2.92 -10.25
N TYR A 37 6.37 -4.23 -10.22
CA TYR A 37 5.24 -4.77 -9.46
C TYR A 37 5.36 -4.46 -7.95
N TYR A 38 6.54 -4.69 -7.35
CA TYR A 38 6.76 -4.38 -5.94
C TYR A 38 6.67 -2.89 -5.64
N ALA A 39 7.12 -2.02 -6.55
CA ALA A 39 6.96 -0.58 -6.42
C ALA A 39 5.48 -0.21 -6.29
N ASN A 40 4.64 -0.72 -7.20
CA ASN A 40 3.20 -0.48 -7.19
C ASN A 40 2.52 -1.06 -5.94
N LEU A 41 2.87 -2.29 -5.53
CA LEU A 41 2.34 -2.90 -4.32
C LEU A 41 2.61 -2.05 -3.07
N HIS A 42 3.84 -1.54 -2.93
CA HIS A 42 4.20 -0.71 -1.79
C HIS A 42 3.56 0.68 -1.85
N ALA A 43 3.46 1.29 -3.03
CA ALA A 43 2.74 2.55 -3.21
C ALA A 43 1.24 2.40 -2.83
N ALA A 44 0.58 1.32 -3.30
CA ALA A 44 -0.81 1.03 -2.97
C ALA A 44 -1.01 0.82 -1.45
N ARG A 45 -0.08 0.13 -0.78
CA ARG A 45 -0.11 -0.02 0.69
C ARG A 45 0.06 1.31 1.42
N ALA A 46 0.95 2.19 0.95
CA ALA A 46 1.10 3.53 1.53
C ALA A 46 -0.21 4.35 1.38
N VAL A 47 -0.84 4.30 0.20
CA VAL A 47 -2.14 4.93 -0.05
C VAL A 47 -3.23 4.35 0.86
N PHE A 48 -3.28 3.03 1.01
CA PHE A 48 -4.22 2.36 1.92
C PHE A 48 -4.12 2.92 3.34
N TRP A 49 -2.90 3.10 3.85
CA TRP A 49 -2.69 3.68 5.18
C TRP A 49 -3.00 5.18 5.29
N CYS A 50 -2.85 5.94 4.19
CA CYS A 50 -3.24 7.34 4.12
C CYS A 50 -4.76 7.53 4.06
N SER A 51 -5.47 6.62 3.40
CA SER A 51 -6.91 6.74 3.17
C SER A 51 -7.73 6.44 4.42
N THR A 52 -8.77 7.24 4.68
CA THR A 52 -9.80 6.98 5.69
C THR A 52 -10.83 5.95 5.20
N LEU A 53 -10.50 5.10 4.22
CA LEU A 53 -11.35 4.06 3.64
C LEU A 53 -11.63 2.88 4.59
N PHE A 54 -11.71 3.16 5.89
CA PHE A 54 -12.48 2.32 6.79
C PHE A 54 -13.94 2.71 6.57
N PRO A 55 -14.83 1.81 6.07
CA PRO A 55 -16.17 1.85 6.60
C PRO A 55 -15.99 1.81 8.12
N LYS A 56 -16.48 2.84 8.83
CA LYS A 56 -16.80 2.67 10.24
C LYS A 56 -17.62 1.38 10.27
N VAL A 57 -17.06 0.32 10.86
CA VAL A 57 -17.89 -0.78 11.31
C VAL A 57 -18.74 -0.13 12.39
N THR A 58 -19.86 0.45 11.97
CA THR A 58 -20.94 0.82 12.86
C THR A 58 -21.38 -0.53 13.40
N THR A 59 -20.86 -0.87 14.57
CA THR A 59 -21.25 -2.05 15.31
C THR A 59 -22.77 -2.07 15.34
N LEU A 60 -23.36 -3.07 14.69
CA LEU A 60 -24.80 -3.35 14.67
C LEU A 60 -25.38 -3.56 16.09
N SER A 61 -24.56 -3.53 17.14
CA SER A 61 -24.99 -3.51 18.53
C SER A 61 -25.70 -2.22 18.95
N SER A 62 -25.64 -1.13 18.18
CA SER A 62 -26.42 0.09 18.45
C SER A 62 -27.85 0.05 17.90
N VAL A 63 -28.23 -0.99 17.14
CA VAL A 63 -29.57 -1.09 16.51
C VAL A 63 -30.55 -1.90 17.37
N TYR A 64 -30.09 -2.62 18.40
CA TYR A 64 -30.95 -3.42 19.28
C TYR A 64 -31.27 -2.76 20.65
N SER A 65 -31.15 -1.43 20.76
CA SER A 65 -31.72 -0.66 21.88
C SER A 65 -33.03 0.02 21.46
N VAL A 66 -33.87 -0.68 20.69
CA VAL A 66 -35.26 -0.28 20.46
C VAL A 66 -36.12 -1.13 21.38
N ASN A 67 -36.66 -0.45 22.40
CA ASN A 67 -37.75 -0.83 23.29
C ASN A 67 -38.55 -2.08 22.86
N ILE A 68 -38.40 -3.16 23.62
CA ILE A 68 -39.51 -4.04 24.06
C ILE A 68 -39.25 -4.37 25.52
#